data_AF-A0A1V5LX80-F1
#
_entry.id   AF-A0A1V5LX80-F1
#
_cell.length_a   1.000
_cell.length_b   1.000
_cell.length_c   1.000
_cell.angle_alpha   90.00
_cell.angle_beta   90.00
_cell.angle_gamma   90.00
#
_symmetry.space_group_name_H-M   'P 1'
#
loop_
_entity.id
_entity.type
_entity.pdbx_description
1 polymer ?
#
loop_
_entity_poly.entity_id
_entity_poly.type
_entity_poly.pdbx_seq_one_letter_code
_entity_poly.pdbx_strand_id
1 'polypeptide(L)' 'MKAWNKAGGNFRDNLKSDERVVKHLSTSEIESCFDPAAYLKNIDYVFERAAI' A
#
# COMPACT_ATOMS: atom_id res chain seq x y z
N MET A 1 0.67 -5.46 14.76
CA MET A 1 1.52 -4.93 15.86
C MET A 1 3.02 -4.92 15.56
N LYS A 2 3.57 -5.75 14.65
CA LYS A 2 5.04 -5.78 14.40
C LYS A 2 5.60 -4.59 13.62
N ALA A 3 4.75 -3.79 12.97
CA ALA A 3 5.17 -2.67 12.13
C ALA A 3 5.29 -1.33 12.89
N TRP A 4 4.61 -1.18 14.04
CA TRP A 4 4.70 0.00 14.91
C TRP A 4 5.35 -0.41 16.23
N ASN A 5 6.01 0.54 16.90
CA ASN A 5 6.65 0.33 18.21
C ASN A 5 7.75 -0.75 18.23
N LYS A 6 8.34 -1.06 17.06
CA LYS A 6 9.53 -1.89 16.90
C LYS A 6 10.50 -1.20 15.95
N ALA A 7 11.77 -1.12 16.34
CA ALA A 7 12.82 -0.68 15.45
C ALA A 7 12.87 -1.61 14.22
N GLY A 8 12.87 -1.03 13.02
CA GLY A 8 12.84 -1.80 11.76
C GLY A 8 11.50 -2.47 11.45
N GLY A 9 10.41 -2.09 12.10
CA GLY A 9 9.08 -2.60 11.77
C GLY A 9 8.70 -2.30 10.31
N ASN A 10 8.30 -3.33 9.57
CA ASN A 10 7.90 -3.21 8.16
C ASN A 10 6.51 -3.81 7.95
N PHE A 11 5.51 -2.97 7.66
CA PHE A 11 4.13 -3.42 7.48
C PHE A 11 3.95 -4.33 6.25
N ARG A 12 4.57 -3.97 5.13
CA ARG A 12 4.51 -4.73 3.87
C ARG A 12 5.03 -6.15 4.04
N ASP A 13 6.17 -6.33 4.68
CA ASP A 13 6.76 -7.66 4.87
C ASP A 13 6.00 -8.49 5.93
N ASN A 14 5.42 -7.82 6.93
CA ASN A 14 4.53 -8.47 7.87
C ASN A 14 3.28 -9.06 7.19
N LEU A 15 2.72 -8.38 6.19
CA LEU A 15 1.56 -8.88 5.43
C LEU A 15 1.91 -10.08 4.55
N LYS A 16 3.08 -10.06 3.89
CA LYS A 16 3.57 -11.20 3.10
C LYS A 16 3.82 -12.45 3.94
N SER A 17 4.04 -12.28 5.24
CA SER A 17 4.34 -13.35 6.17
C SER A 17 3.12 -13.77 7.01
N ASP A 18 1.96 -13.11 6.88
CA ASP A 18 0.73 -13.47 7.60
C ASP A 18 -0.09 -14.46 6.77
N GLU A 19 -0.18 -15.70 7.25
CA GLU A 19 -0.91 -16.80 6.59
C GLU A 19 -2.37 -16.46 6.28
N ARG A 20 -3.01 -15.62 7.10
CA ARG A 20 -4.41 -15.22 6.88
C ARG A 20 -4.52 -14.26 5.70
N VAL A 21 -3.49 -13.48 5.42
CA VAL A 21 -3.47 -12.51 4.31
C VAL A 21 -3.12 -13.22 3.01
N VAL A 22 -2.05 -14.01 2.99
CA VAL A 22 -1.59 -14.70 1.77
C VAL A 22 -2.55 -15.80 1.31
N LYS A 23 -3.45 -16.26 2.17
CA LYS A 23 -4.59 -17.12 1.77
C LYS A 23 -5.54 -16.43 0.78
N HIS A 24 -5.59 -15.11 0.79
CA HIS A 24 -6.55 -14.31 0.02
C HIS A 24 -5.89 -13.41 -1.03
N LEU A 25 -4.65 -12.99 -0.81
CA LEU A 25 -3.93 -12.08 -1.70
C LEU A 25 -2.59 -12.68 -2.08
N SER A 26 -2.29 -12.68 -3.38
CA SER A 26 -0.96 -12.96 -3.90
C SER A 26 0.04 -11.91 -3.44
N THR A 27 1.34 -12.24 -3.50
CA THR A 27 2.39 -11.27 -3.22
C THR A 27 2.27 -10.05 -4.12
N SER A 28 2.02 -10.21 -5.43
CA SER A 28 1.84 -9.09 -6.36
C SER A 28 0.65 -8.19 -6.01
N GLU A 29 -0.45 -8.75 -5.50
CA GLU A 29 -1.60 -7.94 -5.07
C GLU A 29 -1.26 -7.15 -3.81
N ILE A 30 -0.61 -7.79 -2.82
CA ILE A 30 -0.12 -7.09 -1.63
C ILE A 30 0.83 -5.96 -2.03
N GLU A 31 1.75 -6.22 -2.97
CA GLU A 31 2.67 -5.22 -3.51
C GLU A 31 1.96 -4.03 -4.14
N SER A 32 0.94 -4.29 -4.96
CA SER A 32 0.17 -3.24 -5.62
C SER A 32 -0.54 -2.29 -4.63
N CYS A 33 -0.89 -2.77 -3.43
CA CYS A 33 -1.49 -1.93 -2.39
C CYS A 33 -0.52 -0.88 -1.83
N PHE A 34 0.79 -1.02 -2.04
CA PHE A 34 1.81 -0.06 -1.60
C PHE A 34 2.33 0.83 -2.74
N ASP A 35 1.72 0.78 -3.93
CA ASP A 35 2.10 1.63 -5.06
C ASP A 35 1.56 3.07 -4.86
N PRO A 36 2.44 4.10 -4.74
CA PRO A 36 2.03 5.49 -4.65
C PRO A 36 1.17 5.97 -5.83
N ALA A 37 1.38 5.42 -7.03
CA ALA A 37 0.66 5.82 -8.24
C ALA A 37 -0.86 5.62 -8.11
N ALA A 38 -1.29 4.60 -7.38
CA ALA A 38 -2.71 4.33 -7.14
C ALA A 38 -3.41 5.50 -6.42
N TYR A 39 -2.69 6.21 -5.54
CA TYR A 39 -3.21 7.36 -4.80
C TYR A 39 -3.20 8.65 -5.62
N LEU A 40 -2.35 8.72 -6.65
CA LEU A 40 -2.18 9.89 -7.51
C LEU A 40 -2.97 9.79 -8.83
N LYS A 41 -3.72 8.70 -9.04
CA LYS A 41 -4.44 8.44 -10.31
C LYS A 41 -5.39 9.55 -10.78
N ASN A 42 -5.82 10.43 -9.88
CA ASN A 42 -6.74 11.53 -10.18
C ASN A 42 -6.06 12.90 -10.07
N ILE A 43 -4.72 12.95 -9.97
CA ILE A 43 -4.01 14.22 -9.74
C ILE A 43 -4.33 15.21 -10.86
N ASP A 44 -4.25 14.81 -12.12
CA ASP A 44 -4.51 15.69 -13.27
C ASP A 44 -5.94 16.25 -13.24
N TYR A 45 -6.93 15.41 -12.97
CA TYR A 45 -8.33 15.84 -12.83
C TYR A 45 -8.53 16.84 -11.69
N VAL A 46 -7.85 16.65 -10.56
CA VAL A 46 -7.90 17.58 -9.44
C VAL A 46 -7.29 18.93 -9.82
N PHE A 47 -6.14 18.94 -10.50
CA PHE A 47 -5.48 20.16 -10.96
C PHE A 47 -6.32 20.90 -12.02
N GLU A 48 -6.89 20.17 -12.99
CA GLU A 48 -7.79 20.74 -14.01
C GLU A 48 -9.00 21.42 -13.37
N ARG A 49 -9.64 20.77 -12.38
CA ARG A 49 -10.79 21.34 -11.67
C ARG A 49 -10.42 22.52 -10.77
N ALA A 50 -9.23 22.49 -10.17
CA ALA A 50 -8.80 23.54 -9.27
C ALA A 50 -8.50 24.88 -9.99
N ALA A 51 -8.44 24.88 -11.34
CA ALA A 51 -8.11 26.05 -12.16
C ALA A 51 -6.80 26.73 -11.74
N ILE A 52 -5.81 25.91 -11.36
CA ILE A 52 -4.43 26.31 -11.07
C ILE A 52 -3.56 25.98 -12.28
#